data_AF-A0A9W3P668-F1
#
_entry.id   AF-A0A9W3P668-F1
#
_cell.length_a   1.000
_cell.length_b   1.000
_cell.length_c   1.000
_cell.angle_alpha   90.00
_cell.angle_beta   90.00
_cell.angle_gamma   90.00
#
_symmetry.space_group_name_H-M   'P 1'
#
loop_
_entity.id
_entity.type
_entity.pdbx_description
1 polymer ?
#
loop_
_entity_poly.entity_id
_entity_poly.type
_entity_poly.pdbx_seq_one_letter_code
_entity_poly.pdbx_strand_id
1 'polypeptide(L)'
;MIGFANPFVVFEIAGITMFLAFIALLVCVASWVYTDAKTRGISKWWSVIAIILPFFIGVLLYMTRRNSRKVEGEYTMKGMKKQKVTLVVIFASAMFVLLSGFAFVQTLDDMWRAGDIYLENEKKGETSYEAKFSSWDIAGKDIELEYAKDTEVTFSYETDAKRGNLCFSLYERQGEGIKELKEICESKKGTFKATLKANEKYVFNISGLMVKDGFVKVNWEAK
;
A
#
# COMPACT_ATOMS: atom_id res chain seq x y z
N MET A 1 -9.04 -14.32 23.91
CA MET A 1 -9.63 -13.27 23.05
C MET A 1 -8.63 -12.15 22.94
N ILE A 2 -7.85 -12.11 21.87
CA ILE A 2 -6.98 -10.98 21.56
C ILE A 2 -7.88 -10.00 20.81
N GLY A 3 -8.21 -8.86 21.42
CA GLY A 3 -9.02 -7.84 20.78
C GLY A 3 -8.33 -7.41 19.49
N PHE A 4 -8.99 -7.61 18.35
CA PHE A 4 -8.55 -7.06 17.07
C PHE A 4 -8.57 -5.53 17.22
N ALA A 5 -7.42 -4.94 17.52
CA ALA A 5 -7.25 -3.50 17.44
C ALA A 5 -7.52 -3.10 15.98
N ASN A 6 -8.34 -2.07 15.79
CA ASN A 6 -8.69 -1.57 14.46
C ASN A 6 -7.39 -1.34 13.66
N PRO A 7 -7.21 -1.98 12.49
CA PRO A 7 -5.97 -1.91 11.72
C PRO A 7 -5.58 -0.47 11.38
N PHE A 8 -6.55 0.44 11.22
CA PHE A 8 -6.30 1.88 11.04
C PHE A 8 -5.64 2.52 12.27
N VAL A 9 -6.07 2.15 13.49
CA VAL A 9 -5.51 2.69 14.74
C VAL A 9 -4.11 2.14 14.99
N VAL A 10 -3.88 0.85 14.73
CA VAL A 10 -2.54 0.24 14.84
C VAL A 10 -1.57 0.90 13.85
N PHE A 11 -2.07 1.20 12.65
CA PHE A 11 -1.33 1.84 11.59
C PHE A 11 -0.94 3.30 11.93
N GLU A 12 -1.89 4.10 12.42
CA GLU A 12 -1.61 5.48 12.88
C GLU A 12 -0.58 5.50 14.02
N ILE A 13 -0.74 4.61 15.00
CA ILE A 13 0.20 4.49 16.12
C ILE A 13 1.59 4.10 15.62
N ALA A 14 1.70 3.17 14.67
CA ALA A 14 2.98 2.77 14.10
C ALA A 14 3.68 3.94 13.37
N GLY A 15 2.92 4.71 12.58
CA GLY A 15 3.42 5.90 11.88
C GLY A 15 3.91 6.99 12.85
N ILE A 16 3.11 7.32 13.87
CA ILE A 16 3.49 8.29 14.90
C ILE A 16 4.73 7.83 15.66
N THR A 17 4.78 6.56 16.05
CA THR A 17 5.92 6.00 16.79
C THR A 17 7.21 6.07 15.96
N MET A 18 7.13 5.76 14.66
CA MET A 18 8.27 5.87 13.75
C MET A 18 8.74 7.31 13.58
N PHE A 19 7.81 8.26 13.42
CA PHE A 19 8.13 9.67 13.31
C PHE A 19 8.83 10.20 14.57
N LEU A 20 8.33 9.83 15.75
CA LEU A 20 8.95 10.19 17.03
C LEU A 20 10.33 9.55 17.19
N ALA A 21 10.50 8.29 16.78
CA ALA A 21 11.79 7.60 16.80
C ALA A 21 12.81 8.30 15.88
N PHE A 22 12.38 8.77 14.71
CA PHE A 22 13.22 9.54 13.79
C PHE A 22 13.65 10.88 14.41
N ILE A 23 12.72 11.64 15.01
CA ILE A 23 13.05 12.90 15.70
C ILE A 23 14.03 12.65 16.86
N ALA A 24 13.78 11.64 17.68
CA ALA A 24 14.66 11.29 18.79
C ALA A 24 16.08 10.98 18.30
N LEU A 25 16.20 10.25 17.19
CA LEU A 25 17.48 9.94 16.56
C LEU A 25 18.19 11.20 16.04
N LEU A 26 17.48 12.13 15.40
CA LEU A 26 18.05 13.41 14.97
C LEU A 26 18.58 14.22 16.16
N VAL A 27 17.81 14.29 17.26
CA VAL A 27 18.23 14.97 18.49
C VAL A 27 19.48 14.32 19.07
N CYS A 28 19.52 12.99 19.19
CA CYS A 28 20.70 12.27 19.69
C CYS A 28 21.95 12.55 18.85
N VAL A 29 21.83 12.50 17.52
CA VAL A 29 22.94 12.78 16.60
C VAL A 29 23.40 14.23 16.75
N ALA A 30 22.48 15.19 16.71
CA ALA A 30 22.80 16.61 16.84
C ALA A 30 23.47 16.92 18.19
N SER A 31 22.94 16.40 19.30
CA SER A 31 23.52 16.58 20.63
C SER A 31 24.91 15.98 20.76
N TRP A 32 25.14 14.80 20.17
CA TRP A 32 26.45 14.17 20.16
C TRP A 32 27.47 14.98 19.36
N VAL A 33 27.15 15.35 18.11
CA VAL A 33 28.03 16.17 17.25
C VAL A 33 28.31 17.52 17.89
N TYR A 34 27.30 18.15 18.50
CA TYR A 34 27.45 19.43 19.20
C TYR A 34 28.44 19.34 20.36
N THR A 35 28.27 18.33 21.21
CA THR A 35 29.12 18.14 22.40
C THR A 35 30.55 17.82 21.98
N ASP A 36 30.74 16.92 21.02
CA ASP A 36 32.07 16.58 20.51
C ASP A 36 32.74 17.78 19.81
N ALA A 37 32.00 18.56 19.01
CA ALA A 37 32.51 19.76 18.36
C ALA A 37 32.97 20.81 19.38
N LYS A 38 32.17 21.03 20.44
CA LYS A 38 32.51 21.94 21.54
C LYS A 38 33.80 21.50 22.25
N THR A 39 33.95 20.21 22.54
CA THR A 39 35.16 19.69 23.20
C THR A 39 36.43 19.82 22.35
N ARG A 40 36.29 19.81 21.02
CA ARG A 40 37.40 19.89 20.06
C ARG A 40 37.70 21.31 19.55
N GLY A 41 36.99 22.31 20.05
CA GLY A 41 37.06 23.68 19.55
C GLY A 41 36.66 23.81 18.07
N ILE A 42 35.85 22.89 17.56
CA ILE A 42 35.29 22.91 16.20
C ILE A 42 33.97 23.68 16.23
N SER A 43 33.59 24.30 15.11
CA SER A 43 32.32 25.03 15.00
C SER A 43 31.13 24.14 15.40
N LYS A 44 30.26 24.66 16.26
CA LYS A 44 29.04 23.96 16.71
C LYS A 44 28.02 23.77 15.57
N TRP A 45 28.11 24.57 14.51
CA TRP A 45 27.25 24.46 13.32
C TRP A 45 27.32 23.11 12.63
N TRP A 46 28.37 22.32 12.88
CA TRP A 46 28.45 20.95 12.40
C TRP A 46 27.31 20.04 12.92
N SER A 47 26.70 20.34 14.07
CA SER A 47 25.53 19.58 14.55
C SER A 47 24.32 19.77 13.65
N VAL A 48 24.16 20.95 13.05
CA VAL A 48 23.08 21.28 12.11
C VAL A 48 23.35 20.62 10.76
N ILE A 49 24.59 20.72 10.26
CA ILE A 49 25.01 20.07 9.01
C ILE A 49 24.84 18.54 9.10
N ALA A 50 25.10 17.96 10.27
CA ALA A 50 24.97 16.52 10.51
C ALA A 50 23.56 15.96 10.32
N ILE A 51 22.53 16.76 10.60
CA ILE A 51 21.12 16.34 10.54
C ILE A 51 20.38 16.81 9.28
N ILE A 52 20.81 17.93 8.66
CA ILE A 52 20.20 18.45 7.43
C ILE A 52 20.53 17.57 6.23
N LEU A 53 21.75 17.04 6.18
CA LEU A 53 22.17 16.21 5.05
C LEU A 53 21.48 14.84 5.12
N PRO A 54 20.89 14.38 4.00
CA PRO A 54 20.24 13.07 3.93
C PRO A 54 21.16 11.95 4.39
N PHE A 55 20.56 10.87 4.90
CA PHE A 55 21.27 9.64 5.28
C PHE A 55 22.44 9.84 6.25
N PHE A 56 22.40 10.91 7.07
CA PHE A 56 23.48 11.24 7.99
C PHE A 56 24.84 11.44 7.30
N ILE A 57 24.86 11.80 6.01
CA ILE A 57 26.10 12.13 5.28
C ILE A 57 26.86 13.26 5.98
N GLY A 58 26.15 14.18 6.62
CA GLY A 58 26.76 15.24 7.41
C GLY A 58 27.56 14.73 8.61
N VAL A 59 27.21 13.59 9.20
CA VAL A 59 28.00 12.93 10.25
C VAL A 59 29.33 12.41 9.70
N LEU A 60 29.34 11.85 8.48
CA LEU A 60 30.57 11.41 7.81
C LEU A 60 31.50 12.59 7.51
N LEU A 61 30.94 13.67 6.95
CA LEU A 61 31.71 14.90 6.70
C LEU A 61 32.28 15.49 7.99
N TYR A 62 31.49 15.50 9.06
CA TYR A 62 31.93 15.92 10.37
C TYR A 62 33.09 15.06 10.88
N MET A 63 33.00 13.73 10.77
CA MET A 63 34.05 12.81 11.18
C MET A 63 35.36 13.03 10.42
N THR A 64 35.29 13.27 9.11
CA THR A 64 36.46 13.62 8.29
C THR A 64 37.09 14.94 8.75
N ARG A 65 36.25 15.97 8.99
CA ARG A 65 36.73 17.28 9.48
C ARG A 65 37.35 17.17 10.86
N ARG A 66 36.73 16.41 11.75
CA ARG A 66 37.17 16.15 13.13
C ARG A 66 38.54 15.49 13.18
N ASN A 67 38.82 14.53 12.29
CA ASN A 67 40.09 13.79 12.26
C ASN A 67 41.31 14.71 12.04
N SER A 68 41.12 15.91 11.49
CA SER A 68 42.19 16.91 11.31
C SER A 68 42.59 17.65 12.60
N ARG A 69 41.79 17.61 13.68
CA ARG A 69 42.10 18.26 14.96
C ARG A 69 42.17 17.21 16.07
N LYS A 70 43.39 16.96 16.56
CA LYS A 70 43.71 15.95 17.57
C LYS A 70 43.45 16.50 18.98
N VAL A 71 42.87 15.67 19.85
CA VAL A 71 42.73 15.93 21.29
C VAL A 71 43.49 14.87 22.07
N GLU A 72 44.21 15.28 23.11
CA GLU A 72 44.90 14.34 24.01
C GLU A 72 43.91 13.33 24.62
N GLY A 73 44.25 12.04 24.56
CA GLY A 73 43.42 10.93 25.05
C GLY A 73 42.60 10.17 23.99
N GLU A 74 42.49 10.70 22.77
CA GLU A 74 41.73 10.05 21.67
C GLU A 74 42.36 8.73 21.18
N TYR A 75 43.69 8.61 21.24
CA TYR A 75 44.43 7.40 20.87
C TYR A 75 44.46 6.33 21.97
N THR A 76 43.82 6.56 23.12
CA THR A 76 43.61 5.47 24.07
C THR A 76 42.71 4.43 23.41
N MET A 77 43.11 3.16 23.46
CA MET A 77 42.37 2.05 22.81
C MET A 77 40.87 2.05 23.19
N LYS A 78 40.57 2.50 24.43
CA LYS A 78 39.22 2.65 24.99
C LYS A 78 38.41 3.76 24.30
N GLY A 79 39.04 4.89 23.96
CA GLY A 79 38.43 6.02 23.25
C GLY A 79 38.06 5.66 21.80
N MET A 80 38.99 5.06 21.06
CA MET A 80 38.75 4.60 19.68
C MET A 80 37.63 3.55 19.62
N LYS A 81 37.62 2.60 20.57
CA LYS A 81 36.58 1.55 20.63
C LYS A 81 35.20 2.14 20.91
N LYS A 82 35.08 3.08 21.86
CA LYS A 82 33.82 3.78 22.17
C LYS A 82 33.26 4.53 20.95
N GLN A 83 34.13 5.23 20.20
CA GLN A 83 33.71 5.98 19.02
C GLN A 83 33.23 5.11 17.86
N LYS A 84 33.96 4.01 17.56
CA LYS A 84 33.53 3.05 16.52
C LYS A 84 32.18 2.44 16.86
N VAL A 85 31.95 2.10 18.13
CA VAL A 85 30.65 1.58 18.59
C VAL A 85 29.55 2.63 18.42
N THR A 86 29.76 3.88 18.81
CA THR A 86 28.76 4.95 18.63
C THR A 86 28.37 5.13 17.16
N LEU A 87 29.35 5.09 16.25
CA LEU A 87 29.09 5.25 14.82
C LEU A 87 28.29 4.06 14.25
N VAL A 88 28.64 2.83 14.64
CA VAL A 88 27.87 1.63 14.25
C VAL A 88 26.43 1.72 14.77
N VAL A 89 26.21 2.20 16.00
CA VAL A 89 24.87 2.37 16.56
C VAL A 89 24.05 3.42 15.78
N ILE A 90 24.66 4.55 15.42
CA ILE A 90 23.98 5.59 14.61
C ILE A 90 23.58 5.03 13.24
N PHE A 91 24.49 4.34 12.55
CA PHE A 91 24.17 3.75 11.24
C PHE A 91 23.14 2.64 11.32
N ALA A 92 23.23 1.74 12.30
CA ALA A 92 22.27 0.66 12.50
C ALA A 92 20.87 1.21 12.82
N SER A 93 20.78 2.22 13.68
CA SER A 93 19.50 2.85 14.03
C SER A 93 18.92 3.66 12.87
N ALA A 94 19.74 4.38 12.10
CA ALA A 94 19.30 5.06 10.89
C ALA A 94 18.77 4.05 9.84
N MET A 95 19.48 2.95 9.62
CA MET A 95 19.08 1.91 8.68
C MET A 95 17.79 1.22 9.13
N PHE A 96 17.64 0.96 10.42
CA PHE A 96 16.39 0.42 10.98
C PHE A 96 15.21 1.35 10.74
N VAL A 97 15.36 2.66 11.00
CA VAL A 97 14.30 3.64 10.74
C VAL A 97 13.95 3.68 9.25
N LEU A 98 14.95 3.70 8.35
CA LEU A 98 14.71 3.71 6.90
C LEU A 98 14.01 2.45 6.39
N LEU A 99 14.46 1.26 6.84
CA LEU A 99 13.84 0.00 6.46
C LEU A 99 12.41 -0.11 7.01
N SER A 100 12.20 0.32 8.25
CA SER A 100 10.85 0.34 8.83
C SER A 100 9.93 1.31 8.09
N GLY A 101 10.42 2.49 7.71
CA GLY A 101 9.68 3.46 6.91
C GLY A 101 9.37 2.96 5.51
N PHE A 102 10.32 2.29 4.87
CA PHE A 102 10.09 1.67 3.57
C PHE A 102 9.01 0.58 3.66
N ALA A 103 9.12 -0.32 4.63
CA ALA A 103 8.11 -1.35 4.88
C ALA A 103 6.74 -0.73 5.17
N PHE A 104 6.67 0.34 5.95
CA PHE A 104 5.42 1.06 6.24
C PHE A 104 4.81 1.72 5.00
N VAL A 105 5.63 2.29 4.11
CA VAL A 105 5.16 2.85 2.83
C VAL A 105 4.67 1.74 1.89
N GLN A 106 5.32 0.58 1.88
CA GLN A 106 4.83 -0.58 1.13
C GLN A 106 3.51 -1.08 1.70
N THR A 107 3.40 -1.24 3.02
CA THR A 107 2.13 -1.60 3.66
C THR A 107 1.05 -0.56 3.41
N LEU A 108 1.39 0.74 3.34
CA LEU A 108 0.46 1.79 2.92
C LEU A 108 -0.01 1.58 1.49
N ASP A 109 0.91 1.47 0.54
CA ASP A 109 0.57 1.28 -0.88
C ASP A 109 -0.26 0.00 -1.05
N ASP A 110 0.11 -1.08 -0.37
CA ASP A 110 -0.63 -2.34 -0.34
C ASP A 110 -2.01 -2.17 0.32
N MET A 111 -2.16 -1.41 1.40
CA MET A 111 -3.45 -1.19 2.07
C MET A 111 -4.36 -0.23 1.28
N TRP A 112 -3.77 0.73 0.56
CA TRP A 112 -4.46 1.60 -0.39
C TRP A 112 -4.86 0.85 -1.66
N ARG A 113 -4.05 -0.13 -2.10
CA ARG A 113 -4.34 -1.03 -3.22
C ARG A 113 -5.32 -2.14 -2.84
N ALA A 114 -5.27 -2.66 -1.61
CA ALA A 114 -6.16 -3.69 -1.06
C ALA A 114 -7.54 -3.15 -0.65
N GLY A 115 -7.94 -1.98 -1.16
CA GLY A 115 -9.32 -1.52 -1.12
C GLY A 115 -10.19 -2.29 -2.12
N ASP A 116 -10.14 -3.62 -2.04
CA ASP A 116 -10.52 -4.57 -3.09
C ASP A 116 -12.01 -4.56 -3.44
N ILE A 117 -12.90 -4.18 -2.52
CA ILE A 117 -14.32 -3.87 -2.75
C ILE A 117 -14.89 -3.54 -1.36
N TYR A 118 -15.41 -2.33 -1.15
CA TYR A 118 -16.12 -1.96 0.07
C TYR A 118 -17.61 -1.86 -0.20
N LEU A 119 -18.34 -2.95 0.10
CA LEU A 119 -19.79 -3.02 -0.06
C LEU A 119 -20.49 -2.42 1.16
N GLU A 120 -21.31 -1.41 0.92
CA GLU A 120 -22.28 -0.92 1.89
C GLU A 120 -23.48 -1.87 1.98
N ASN A 121 -23.83 -2.51 0.85
CA ASN A 121 -24.92 -3.48 0.76
C ASN A 121 -24.69 -4.42 -0.43
N GLU A 122 -25.05 -5.70 -0.27
CA GLU A 122 -25.00 -6.71 -1.32
C GLU A 122 -26.29 -7.53 -1.30
N LYS A 123 -26.92 -7.68 -2.46
CA LYS A 123 -28.07 -8.55 -2.68
C LYS A 123 -27.81 -9.38 -3.93
N LYS A 124 -27.72 -10.70 -3.75
CA LYS A 124 -27.64 -11.67 -4.85
C LYS A 124 -28.94 -12.45 -4.92
N GLY A 125 -29.65 -12.32 -6.04
CA GLY A 125 -30.78 -13.16 -6.42
C GLY A 125 -30.36 -14.31 -7.34
N GLU A 126 -31.32 -15.12 -7.78
CA GLU A 126 -31.06 -16.20 -8.76
C GLU A 126 -30.65 -15.66 -10.14
N THR A 127 -31.25 -14.55 -10.55
CA THR A 127 -31.07 -13.91 -11.86
C THR A 127 -30.64 -12.45 -11.77
N SER A 128 -30.19 -12.02 -10.59
CA SER A 128 -29.84 -10.63 -10.34
C SER A 128 -28.72 -10.48 -9.31
N TYR A 129 -27.95 -9.42 -9.47
CA TYR A 129 -26.93 -8.97 -8.53
C TYR A 129 -27.05 -7.47 -8.36
N GLU A 130 -27.16 -7.01 -7.12
CA GLU A 130 -27.19 -5.60 -6.78
C GLU A 130 -26.24 -5.34 -5.62
N ALA A 131 -25.37 -4.34 -5.78
CA ALA A 131 -24.45 -3.94 -4.74
C ALA A 131 -24.31 -2.42 -4.71
N LYS A 132 -24.33 -1.87 -3.49
CA LYS A 132 -23.97 -0.48 -3.22
C LYS A 132 -22.59 -0.48 -2.58
N PHE A 133 -21.70 0.36 -3.08
CA PHE A 133 -20.29 0.33 -2.69
C PHE A 133 -19.72 1.73 -2.53
N SER A 134 -18.79 1.88 -1.60
CA SER A 134 -17.97 3.08 -1.45
C SER A 134 -16.67 2.97 -2.26
N SER A 135 -16.19 1.75 -2.51
CA SER A 135 -15.03 1.45 -3.36
C SER A 135 -15.22 0.13 -4.09
N TRP A 136 -14.75 0.05 -5.34
CA TRP A 136 -14.73 -1.17 -6.15
C TRP A 136 -13.48 -1.14 -7.04
N ASP A 137 -12.48 -1.96 -6.72
CA ASP A 137 -11.16 -1.87 -7.36
C ASP A 137 -10.49 -3.26 -7.53
N ILE A 138 -9.82 -3.48 -8.68
CA ILE A 138 -8.91 -4.59 -9.06
C ILE A 138 -9.42 -6.04 -8.89
N ALA A 139 -9.92 -6.42 -7.71
CA ALA A 139 -10.55 -7.72 -7.47
C ALA A 139 -12.01 -7.68 -7.93
N GLY A 140 -12.27 -8.07 -9.18
CA GLY A 140 -13.64 -8.14 -9.68
C GLY A 140 -14.49 -9.18 -8.93
N LYS A 141 -15.82 -9.00 -8.92
CA LYS A 141 -16.76 -9.97 -8.37
C LYS A 141 -17.11 -11.02 -9.41
N ASP A 142 -16.81 -12.28 -9.12
CA ASP A 142 -17.16 -13.41 -9.97
C ASP A 142 -18.54 -13.98 -9.64
N ILE A 143 -19.35 -14.18 -10.69
CA ILE A 143 -20.66 -14.83 -10.64
C ILE A 143 -20.64 -16.01 -11.61
N GLU A 144 -20.70 -17.22 -11.07
CA GLU A 144 -20.75 -18.44 -11.87
C GLU A 144 -22.13 -18.66 -12.49
N LEU A 145 -22.16 -19.06 -13.75
CA LEU A 145 -23.35 -19.33 -14.55
C LEU A 145 -23.18 -20.68 -15.27
N GLU A 146 -24.23 -21.51 -15.21
CA GLU A 146 -24.28 -22.81 -15.90
C GLU A 146 -25.73 -23.07 -16.35
N TYR A 147 -25.90 -23.54 -17.59
CA TYR A 147 -27.22 -23.80 -18.19
C TYR A 147 -27.28 -25.22 -18.75
N ALA A 148 -28.43 -25.89 -18.58
CA ALA A 148 -28.63 -27.26 -19.04
C ALA A 148 -28.86 -27.39 -20.56
N LYS A 149 -29.15 -26.27 -21.24
CA LYS A 149 -29.42 -26.19 -22.68
C LYS A 149 -28.77 -24.94 -23.24
N ASP A 150 -28.51 -24.95 -24.55
CA ASP A 150 -28.05 -23.76 -25.26
C ASP A 150 -29.07 -22.62 -25.06
N THR A 151 -28.62 -21.52 -24.47
CA THR A 151 -29.49 -20.45 -23.99
C THR A 151 -28.95 -19.10 -24.43
N GLU A 152 -29.79 -18.28 -25.05
CA GLU A 152 -29.47 -16.86 -25.27
C GLU A 152 -29.78 -16.09 -23.97
N VAL A 153 -28.75 -15.54 -23.35
CA VAL A 153 -28.87 -14.76 -22.12
C VAL A 153 -28.69 -13.29 -22.44
N THR A 154 -29.62 -12.46 -21.95
CA THR A 154 -29.51 -11.00 -22.03
C THR A 154 -29.12 -10.45 -20.66
N PHE A 155 -27.98 -9.80 -20.60
CA PHE A 155 -27.49 -9.10 -19.41
C PHE A 155 -27.87 -7.62 -19.51
N SER A 156 -28.52 -7.10 -18.47
CA SER A 156 -28.86 -5.69 -18.31
C SER A 156 -28.11 -5.14 -17.11
N TYR A 157 -27.25 -4.14 -17.33
CA TYR A 157 -26.44 -3.52 -16.28
C TYR A 157 -26.80 -2.05 -16.11
N GLU A 158 -26.73 -1.58 -14.86
CA GLU A 158 -26.96 -0.20 -14.47
C GLU A 158 -25.94 0.17 -13.39
N THR A 159 -25.29 1.32 -13.56
CA THR A 159 -24.33 1.87 -12.60
C THR A 159 -24.36 3.39 -12.56
N ASP A 160 -24.07 3.95 -11.38
CA ASP A 160 -23.87 5.39 -11.14
C ASP A 160 -22.45 5.64 -10.60
N ALA A 161 -21.46 4.93 -11.15
CA ALA A 161 -20.06 5.13 -10.81
C ALA A 161 -19.64 6.59 -11.11
N LYS A 162 -19.41 7.39 -10.05
CA LYS A 162 -19.05 8.82 -10.20
C LYS A 162 -17.62 9.03 -10.69
N ARG A 163 -16.74 8.06 -10.45
CA ARG A 163 -15.32 8.05 -10.83
C ARG A 163 -14.90 6.63 -11.17
N GLY A 164 -13.94 6.49 -12.08
CA GLY A 164 -13.49 5.18 -12.57
C GLY A 164 -14.45 4.58 -13.60
N ASN A 165 -14.10 3.39 -14.11
CA ASN A 165 -14.96 2.61 -15.00
C ASN A 165 -15.17 1.22 -14.38
N LEU A 166 -16.43 0.78 -14.39
CA LEU A 166 -16.75 -0.63 -14.18
C LEU A 166 -16.72 -1.35 -15.52
N CYS A 167 -16.16 -2.55 -15.51
CA CYS A 167 -16.13 -3.47 -16.62
C CYS A 167 -16.94 -4.71 -16.27
N PHE A 168 -17.77 -5.14 -17.22
CA PHE A 168 -18.59 -6.33 -17.16
C PHE A 168 -18.02 -7.32 -18.17
N SER A 169 -17.42 -8.39 -17.66
CA SER A 169 -16.68 -9.34 -18.49
C SER A 169 -17.26 -10.74 -18.33
N LEU A 170 -17.52 -11.40 -19.45
CA LEU A 170 -18.06 -12.75 -19.49
C LEU A 170 -16.98 -13.69 -20.02
N TYR A 171 -16.64 -14.67 -19.20
CA TYR A 171 -15.62 -15.66 -19.51
C TYR A 171 -16.22 -17.07 -19.61
N GLU A 172 -15.68 -17.85 -20.53
CA GLU A 172 -15.88 -19.30 -20.61
C GLU A 172 -14.71 -20.00 -19.90
N ARG A 173 -15.01 -20.90 -18.96
CA ARG A 173 -14.00 -21.66 -18.22
C ARG A 173 -13.75 -23.00 -18.90
N GLN A 174 -12.63 -23.11 -19.61
CA GLN A 174 -12.21 -24.34 -20.30
C GLN A 174 -11.01 -24.97 -19.59
N GLY A 175 -11.26 -25.83 -18.59
CA GLY A 175 -10.18 -26.47 -17.82
C GLY A 175 -9.32 -25.44 -17.06
N GLU A 176 -8.04 -25.34 -17.42
CA GLU A 176 -7.11 -24.31 -16.89
C GLU A 176 -7.16 -22.97 -17.65
N GLY A 177 -7.86 -22.92 -18.80
CA GLY A 177 -7.98 -21.74 -19.63
C GLY A 177 -9.23 -20.91 -19.33
N ILE A 178 -9.09 -19.59 -19.44
CA ILE A 178 -10.18 -18.62 -19.39
C ILE A 178 -10.25 -17.95 -20.77
N LYS A 179 -11.39 -18.07 -21.44
CA LYS A 179 -11.63 -17.40 -22.72
C LYS A 179 -12.63 -16.28 -22.54
N GLU A 180 -12.23 -15.06 -22.84
CA GLU A 180 -13.12 -13.90 -22.82
C GLU A 180 -14.07 -13.93 -24.02
N LEU A 181 -15.38 -13.87 -23.74
CA LEU A 181 -16.43 -13.82 -24.75
C LEU A 181 -16.86 -12.39 -25.05
N LYS A 182 -16.96 -11.58 -23.99
CA LYS A 182 -17.42 -10.20 -24.08
C LYS A 182 -16.91 -9.41 -22.88
N GLU A 183 -16.37 -8.23 -23.13
CA GLU A 183 -16.08 -7.22 -22.11
C GLU A 183 -16.77 -5.91 -22.49
N ILE A 184 -17.36 -5.25 -21.51
CA ILE A 184 -17.97 -3.93 -21.65
C ILE A 184 -17.56 -3.06 -20.48
N CYS A 185 -16.78 -2.02 -20.78
CA CYS A 185 -16.32 -1.04 -19.80
C CYS A 185 -17.07 0.28 -19.99
N GLU A 186 -18.29 0.35 -19.46
CA GLU A 186 -19.12 1.56 -19.55
C GLU A 186 -19.70 1.94 -18.20
N SER A 187 -19.57 3.22 -17.86
CA SER A 187 -20.03 3.82 -16.59
C SER A 187 -21.52 4.22 -16.61
N LYS A 188 -22.32 3.64 -17.52
CA LYS A 188 -23.74 3.97 -17.71
C LYS A 188 -24.59 2.69 -17.76
N LYS A 189 -25.90 2.86 -18.00
CA LYS A 189 -26.83 1.77 -18.22
C LYS A 189 -26.68 1.19 -19.63
N GLY A 190 -26.72 -0.13 -19.76
CA GLY A 190 -26.67 -0.81 -21.04
C GLY A 190 -27.15 -2.26 -20.98
N THR A 191 -27.14 -2.92 -22.13
CA THR A 191 -27.52 -4.32 -22.25
C THR A 191 -26.61 -5.03 -23.25
N PHE A 192 -26.24 -6.28 -22.98
CA PHE A 192 -25.56 -7.12 -23.95
C PHE A 192 -26.12 -8.54 -23.95
N LYS A 193 -25.93 -9.24 -25.06
CA LYS A 193 -26.41 -10.61 -25.24
C LYS A 193 -25.24 -11.55 -25.46
N ALA A 194 -25.36 -12.76 -24.93
CA ALA A 194 -24.43 -13.84 -25.17
C ALA A 194 -25.21 -15.15 -25.36
N THR A 195 -24.77 -15.96 -26.31
CA THR A 195 -25.26 -17.34 -26.48
C THR A 195 -24.35 -18.26 -25.68
N LEU A 196 -24.90 -18.88 -24.65
CA LEU A 196 -24.21 -19.80 -23.75
C LEU A 196 -24.58 -21.23 -24.14
N LYS A 197 -23.59 -22.11 -24.25
CA LYS A 197 -23.80 -23.53 -24.58
C LYS A 197 -24.18 -24.34 -23.35
N ALA A 198 -24.91 -25.43 -23.60
CA ALA A 198 -25.31 -26.39 -22.59
C ALA A 198 -24.10 -27.02 -21.87
N ASN A 199 -24.19 -27.14 -20.54
CA ASN A 199 -23.22 -27.81 -19.67
C ASN A 199 -21.80 -27.21 -19.69
N GLU A 200 -21.65 -25.97 -20.17
CA GLU A 200 -20.41 -25.20 -20.04
C GLU A 200 -20.50 -24.26 -18.82
N LYS A 201 -19.35 -24.03 -18.17
CA LYS A 201 -19.24 -23.13 -17.02
C LYS A 201 -18.77 -21.76 -17.46
N TYR A 202 -19.57 -20.75 -17.14
CA TYR A 202 -19.26 -19.36 -17.43
C TYR A 202 -19.04 -18.58 -16.14
N VAL A 203 -18.15 -17.59 -16.20
CA VAL A 203 -17.91 -16.65 -15.10
C VAL A 203 -18.23 -15.26 -15.61
N PHE A 204 -19.24 -14.64 -15.01
CA PHE A 204 -19.51 -13.23 -15.19
C PHE A 204 -18.79 -12.43 -14.10
N ASN A 205 -17.80 -11.65 -14.52
CA ASN A 205 -16.97 -10.83 -13.66
C ASN A 205 -17.42 -9.36 -13.73
N ILE A 206 -17.52 -8.72 -12.57
CA ILE A 206 -17.71 -7.29 -12.43
C ILE A 206 -16.43 -6.71 -11.85
N SER A 207 -15.58 -6.13 -12.69
CA SER A 207 -14.34 -5.49 -12.27
C SER A 207 -14.45 -3.97 -12.33
N GLY A 208 -13.57 -3.28 -11.60
CA GLY A 208 -13.49 -1.83 -11.63
C GLY A 208 -12.06 -1.38 -11.39
N LEU A 209 -11.70 -0.23 -11.95
CA LEU A 209 -10.44 0.44 -11.64
C LEU A 209 -10.73 1.79 -11.00
N MET A 210 -10.31 1.93 -9.74
CA MET A 210 -10.47 3.14 -8.91
C MET A 210 -11.92 3.65 -8.83
N VAL A 211 -12.90 2.74 -8.82
CA VAL A 211 -14.32 3.12 -8.78
C VAL A 211 -14.72 3.44 -7.35
N LYS A 212 -15.31 4.62 -7.13
CA LYS A 212 -15.72 5.09 -5.80
C LYS A 212 -17.15 5.57 -5.78
N ASP A 213 -17.80 5.38 -4.64
CA ASP A 213 -19.13 5.87 -4.28
C ASP A 213 -20.18 5.66 -5.39
N GLY A 214 -20.76 4.46 -5.45
CA GLY A 214 -21.74 4.13 -6.47
C GLY A 214 -22.58 2.91 -6.14
N PHE A 215 -23.32 2.47 -7.15
CA PHE A 215 -24.00 1.19 -7.14
C PHE A 215 -23.79 0.48 -8.46
N VAL A 216 -23.94 -0.83 -8.43
CA VAL A 216 -24.01 -1.69 -9.59
C VAL A 216 -25.22 -2.59 -9.45
N LYS A 217 -26.01 -2.67 -10.52
CA LYS A 217 -27.13 -3.59 -10.63
C LYS A 217 -27.01 -4.32 -11.96
N VAL A 218 -27.02 -5.64 -11.90
CA VAL A 218 -27.01 -6.50 -13.08
C VAL A 218 -28.14 -7.50 -12.96
N ASN A 219 -28.95 -7.62 -14.01
CA ASN A 219 -29.94 -8.67 -14.17
C ASN A 219 -29.59 -9.48 -15.41
N TRP A 220 -29.81 -10.79 -15.37
CA TRP A 220 -29.68 -11.66 -16.53
C TRP A 220 -30.94 -12.49 -16.73
N GLU A 221 -31.49 -12.42 -17.94
CA GLU A 221 -32.70 -13.16 -18.31
C GLU A 221 -32.37 -14.15 -19.43
N ALA A 222 -32.83 -15.39 -19.24
CA ALA A 222 -32.81 -16.43 -20.26
C ALA A 222 -34.07 -16.32 -21.13
N LYS A 223 -33.91 -16.46 -22.44
CA LYS A 223 -35.02 -16.60 -23.38
C LYS A 223 -35.38 -18.06 -23.67
#